data_AF-A0A843C4P7-F1
#
_entry.id   AF-A0A843C4P7-F1
#
_cell.length_a   1.000
_cell.length_b   1.000
_cell.length_c   1.000
_cell.angle_alpha   90.00
_cell.angle_beta   90.00
_cell.angle_gamma   90.00
#
_symmetry.space_group_name_H-M   'P 1'
#
loop_
_entity.id
_entity.type
_entity.pdbx_description
1 polymer ?
#
loop_
_entity_poly.entity_id
_entity_poly.type
_entity_poly.pdbx_seq_one_letter_code
_entity_poly.pdbx_strand_id
1 'polypeptide(L)'
;MCKIMIVEDNNHIRTLFKNILKNRGYDIVDVADGGKAIKIYDSMAQKPEIIVVDYRLPTLNGLELTQEILNRDPSSRILMITGDPKINGSVETEYGIKLRAKPIHMDDFVSEIDLLNEEVESDRKEDVLPKTSGRNRYFVQENEIGYELKIYGE
;
A
#
# COMPACT_ATOMS: atom_id res chain seq x y z
N MET A 1 -18.17 -0.01 2.24
CA MET A 1 -17.28 0.88 3.00
C MET A 1 -15.87 0.37 2.76
N CYS A 2 -15.01 1.20 2.17
CA CYS A 2 -13.66 0.78 1.79
C CYS A 2 -12.79 0.54 3.03
N LYS A 3 -12.10 -0.59 3.05
CA LYS A 3 -11.23 -0.98 4.18
C LYS A 3 -9.77 -0.71 3.87
N ILE A 4 -9.09 -0.04 4.79
CA ILE A 4 -7.71 0.38 4.65
C ILE A 4 -6.85 -0.22 5.77
N MET A 5 -5.73 -0.81 5.41
CA MET A 5 -4.69 -1.21 6.35
C MET A 5 -3.61 -0.14 6.44
N ILE A 6 -3.24 0.25 7.65
CA ILE A 6 -2.12 1.18 7.90
C ILE A 6 -1.01 0.44 8.63
N VAL A 7 0.19 0.44 8.05
CA VAL A 7 1.39 -0.18 8.62
C VAL A 7 2.47 0.89 8.80
N GLU A 8 2.62 1.38 10.03
CA GLU A 8 3.47 2.51 10.37
C GLU A 8 3.94 2.30 11.81
N ASP A 9 5.24 2.31 12.09
CA ASP A 9 5.75 1.98 13.43
C ASP A 9 5.61 3.15 14.40
N ASN A 10 5.64 4.39 13.92
CA ASN A 10 5.44 5.58 14.72
C ASN A 10 3.98 5.73 15.15
N ASN A 11 3.73 5.57 16.45
CA ASN A 11 2.38 5.62 17.01
C ASN A 11 1.65 6.96 16.75
N HIS A 12 2.36 8.09 16.74
CA HIS A 12 1.75 9.38 16.50
C HIS A 12 1.29 9.51 15.04
N ILE A 13 2.14 9.12 14.09
CA ILE A 13 1.82 9.15 12.65
C ILE A 13 0.69 8.16 12.35
N ARG A 14 0.79 6.91 12.83
CA ARG A 14 -0.25 5.89 12.66
C ARG A 14 -1.60 6.34 13.21
N THR A 15 -1.62 6.94 14.41
CA THR A 15 -2.85 7.48 15.02
C THR A 15 -3.40 8.65 14.22
N LEU A 16 -2.55 9.55 13.73
CA LEU A 16 -2.94 10.68 12.89
C LEU A 16 -3.63 10.19 11.60
N PHE A 17 -2.98 9.29 10.85
CA PHE A 17 -3.55 8.73 9.62
C PHE A 17 -4.86 8.00 9.89
N LYS A 18 -4.91 7.16 10.94
CA LYS A 18 -6.15 6.47 11.33
C LYS A 18 -7.29 7.44 11.59
N ASN A 19 -7.06 8.49 12.38
CA ASN A 19 -8.11 9.42 12.77
C ASN A 19 -8.63 10.20 11.56
N ILE A 20 -7.73 10.67 10.69
CA ILE A 20 -8.10 11.38 9.46
C ILE A 20 -8.97 10.48 8.57
N LEU A 21 -8.53 9.24 8.30
CA LEU A 21 -9.25 8.34 7.40
C LEU A 21 -10.56 7.84 8.01
N LYS A 22 -10.61 7.56 9.32
CA LYS A 22 -11.87 7.23 10.00
C LYS A 22 -12.90 8.36 9.90
N ASN A 23 -12.47 9.62 10.05
CA ASN A 23 -13.35 10.79 9.91
C ASN A 23 -13.91 10.94 8.48
N ARG A 24 -13.23 10.38 7.47
CA ARG A 24 -13.72 10.33 6.08
C ARG A 24 -14.63 9.12 5.80
N GLY A 25 -14.87 8.26 6.78
CA GLY A 25 -15.77 7.11 6.65
C GLY A 25 -15.10 5.81 6.17
N TYR A 26 -13.76 5.73 6.20
CA TYR A 26 -13.05 4.49 5.91
C TYR A 26 -13.04 3.52 7.12
N ASP A 27 -13.07 2.23 6.85
CA ASP A 27 -12.81 1.20 7.87
C ASP A 27 -11.29 0.98 7.99
N ILE A 28 -10.73 1.12 9.19
CA ILE A 28 -9.27 1.14 9.38
C ILE A 28 -8.83 -0.02 10.27
N VAL A 29 -7.87 -0.79 9.76
CA VAL A 29 -7.02 -1.70 10.56
C VAL A 29 -5.60 -1.14 10.60
N ASP A 30 -5.10 -0.83 11.80
CA ASP A 30 -3.76 -0.28 11.98
C ASP A 30 -2.83 -1.22 12.76
N VAL A 31 -1.57 -1.30 12.33
CA VAL A 31 -0.54 -2.15 12.93
C VAL A 31 0.83 -1.49 12.86
N ALA A 32 1.67 -1.71 13.86
CA ALA A 32 2.98 -1.07 13.99
C ALA A 32 4.14 -1.85 13.35
N ASP A 33 3.85 -3.00 12.75
CA ASP A 33 4.85 -4.01 12.45
C ASP A 33 4.48 -4.78 11.19
N GLY A 34 5.42 -4.84 10.22
CA GLY A 34 5.16 -5.47 8.93
C GLY A 34 4.92 -6.97 9.01
N GLY A 35 5.64 -7.70 9.88
CA GLY A 35 5.41 -9.13 10.08
C GLY A 35 4.03 -9.44 10.66
N LYS A 36 3.55 -8.62 11.61
CA LYS A 36 2.17 -8.71 12.12
C LYS A 36 1.14 -8.30 11.08
N ALA A 37 1.46 -7.34 10.20
CA ALA A 37 0.56 -6.92 9.13
C ALA A 37 0.18 -8.10 8.22
N ILE A 38 1.15 -8.92 7.81
CA ILE A 38 0.88 -10.14 7.03
C ILE A 38 -0.05 -11.11 7.77
N LYS A 39 0.21 -11.38 9.05
CA LYS A 39 -0.63 -12.30 9.85
C LYS A 39 -2.07 -11.79 9.96
N ILE A 40 -2.23 -10.48 10.19
CA ILE A 40 -3.54 -9.84 10.24
C ILE A 40 -4.21 -9.95 8.87
N TYR A 41 -3.51 -9.55 7.80
CA TYR A 41 -3.99 -9.63 6.43
C TYR A 41 -4.52 -11.03 6.10
N ASP A 42 -3.72 -12.07 6.36
CA ASP A 42 -4.08 -13.46 6.09
C ASP A 42 -5.31 -13.92 6.90
N SER A 43 -5.43 -13.49 8.16
CA SER A 43 -6.54 -13.86 9.05
C SER A 43 -7.88 -13.19 8.71
N MET A 44 -7.87 -12.10 7.95
CA MET A 44 -9.09 -11.34 7.65
C MET A 44 -9.93 -12.03 6.57
N ALA A 45 -11.22 -12.21 6.86
CA ALA A 45 -12.18 -12.73 5.89
C ALA A 45 -12.41 -11.75 4.73
N GLN A 46 -12.47 -10.45 5.02
CA GLN A 46 -12.53 -9.39 4.03
C GLN A 46 -11.21 -8.62 4.06
N LYS A 47 -10.43 -8.76 2.98
CA LYS A 47 -9.13 -8.12 2.83
C LYS A 47 -9.27 -6.58 2.76
N PRO A 48 -8.28 -5.83 3.27
CA PRO A 48 -8.14 -4.41 2.97
C PRO A 48 -8.01 -4.19 1.46
N GLU A 49 -8.67 -3.17 0.95
CA GLU A 49 -8.64 -2.80 -0.48
C GLU A 49 -7.45 -1.86 -0.77
N ILE A 50 -7.10 -1.05 0.24
CA ILE A 50 -5.96 -0.14 0.21
C ILE A 50 -5.04 -0.48 1.38
N ILE A 51 -3.73 -0.49 1.12
CA ILE A 51 -2.69 -0.65 2.13
C ILE A 51 -1.78 0.58 2.10
N VAL A 52 -1.70 1.27 3.23
CA VAL A 52 -0.75 2.35 3.48
C VAL A 52 0.40 1.79 4.29
N VAL A 53 1.62 1.92 3.78
CA VAL A 53 2.80 1.29 4.39
C VAL A 53 3.97 2.27 4.46
N ASP A 54 4.58 2.40 5.64
CA ASP A 54 5.90 3.03 5.76
C ASP A 54 6.97 2.08 5.19
N TYR A 55 7.91 2.62 4.42
CA TYR A 55 9.06 1.87 3.95
C TYR A 55 9.88 1.30 5.12
N ARG A 56 10.13 2.12 6.16
CA ARG A 56 10.97 1.71 7.30
C ARG A 56 10.11 1.10 8.40
N LEU A 57 10.16 -0.22 8.52
CA LEU A 57 9.47 -0.98 9.55
C LEU A 57 10.45 -1.92 10.28
N PRO A 58 10.17 -2.27 11.54
CA PRO A 58 11.12 -2.98 12.40
C PRO A 58 11.38 -4.46 12.05
N THR A 59 10.42 -5.19 11.47
CA THR A 59 10.53 -6.64 11.21
C THR A 59 10.59 -7.00 9.73
N LEU A 60 9.55 -6.63 8.99
CA LEU A 60 9.43 -6.77 7.55
C LEU A 60 9.34 -5.35 7.00
N ASN A 61 10.27 -4.94 6.16
CA ASN A 61 10.25 -3.58 5.63
C ASN A 61 9.05 -3.38 4.70
N GLY A 62 8.70 -2.13 4.40
CA GLY A 62 7.51 -1.83 3.61
C GLY A 62 7.53 -2.43 2.20
N LEU A 63 8.72 -2.65 1.66
CA LEU A 63 8.92 -3.24 0.34
C LEU A 63 8.68 -4.75 0.33
N GLU A 64 9.26 -5.46 1.29
CA GLU A 64 9.05 -6.88 1.50
C GLU A 64 7.57 -7.15 1.84
N LEU A 65 6.96 -6.32 2.68
CA LEU A 65 5.53 -6.38 2.98
C LEU A 65 4.67 -6.21 1.72
N THR A 66 5.01 -5.23 0.88
CA THR A 66 4.33 -4.98 -0.39
C THR A 66 4.42 -6.19 -1.32
N GLN A 67 5.61 -6.79 -1.47
CA GLN A 67 5.79 -8.01 -2.27
C GLN A 67 4.93 -9.16 -1.73
N GLU A 68 4.95 -9.39 -0.42
CA GLU A 68 4.19 -10.47 0.22
C GLU A 68 2.68 -10.29 0.02
N ILE A 69 2.16 -9.06 0.11
CA ILE A 69 0.76 -8.75 -0.14
C ILE A 69 0.40 -8.98 -1.61
N LEU A 70 1.19 -8.45 -2.56
CA LEU A 70 0.91 -8.61 -3.98
C LEU A 70 1.03 -10.06 -4.47
N ASN A 71 1.93 -10.85 -3.87
CA ASN A 71 2.02 -12.29 -4.14
C ASN A 71 0.74 -13.04 -3.72
N ARG A 72 -0.03 -12.51 -2.76
CA ARG A 72 -1.32 -13.07 -2.30
C ARG A 72 -2.49 -12.51 -3.10
N ASP A 73 -2.47 -11.20 -3.31
CA ASP A 73 -3.51 -10.44 -3.97
C ASP A 73 -2.89 -9.34 -4.85
N PRO A 74 -2.65 -9.65 -6.13
CA PRO A 74 -2.13 -8.71 -7.12
C PRO A 74 -3.03 -7.49 -7.40
N SER A 75 -4.29 -7.50 -6.93
CA SER A 75 -5.23 -6.39 -7.10
C SER A 75 -5.19 -5.37 -5.96
N SER A 76 -4.43 -5.67 -4.90
CA SER A 76 -4.26 -4.78 -3.75
C SER A 76 -3.72 -3.42 -4.16
N ARG A 77 -4.36 -2.34 -3.71
CA ARG A 77 -3.84 -0.98 -3.93
C ARG A 77 -2.92 -0.57 -2.81
N ILE A 78 -1.70 -0.16 -3.15
CA ILE A 78 -0.65 0.07 -2.14
C ILE A 78 -0.09 1.48 -2.28
N LEU A 79 -0.18 2.25 -1.18
CA LEU A 79 0.48 3.52 -0.98
C LEU A 79 1.66 3.33 -0.04
N MET A 80 2.87 3.38 -0.58
CA MET A 80 4.10 3.33 0.20
C MET A 80 4.64 4.74 0.45
N ILE A 81 4.91 5.05 1.71
CA ILE A 81 5.46 6.33 2.14
C ILE A 81 6.94 6.11 2.51
N THR A 82 7.86 6.83 1.88
CA THR A 82 9.30 6.59 2.01
C THR A 82 10.09 7.86 2.27
N GLY A 83 11.12 7.78 3.11
CA GLY A 83 12.11 8.84 3.31
C GLY A 83 13.34 8.72 2.39
N ASP A 84 13.26 7.89 1.35
CA ASP A 84 14.36 7.72 0.39
C ASP A 84 14.55 8.98 -0.46
N PRO A 85 15.73 9.62 -0.42
CA PRO A 85 16.00 10.85 -1.18
C PRO A 85 15.96 10.66 -2.70
N LYS A 86 15.99 9.42 -3.21
CA LYS A 86 15.85 9.14 -4.65
C LYS A 86 14.42 9.34 -5.14
N ILE A 87 13.44 9.22 -4.25
CA ILE A 87 12.04 9.48 -4.59
C ILE A 87 11.75 10.95 -4.31
N ASN A 88 11.43 11.69 -5.37
CA ASN A 88 10.99 13.08 -5.26
C ASN A 88 9.51 13.18 -5.65
N GLY A 89 8.66 13.55 -4.71
CA GLY A 89 7.20 13.64 -4.93
C GLY A 89 6.51 12.28 -4.96
N SER A 90 5.90 11.95 -6.10
CA SER A 90 5.12 10.73 -6.30
C SER A 90 5.62 9.94 -7.51
N VAL A 91 5.75 8.64 -7.35
CA VAL A 91 6.06 7.69 -8.43
C VAL A 91 5.03 6.58 -8.37
N GLU A 92 4.55 6.15 -9.53
CA GLU A 92 3.69 4.97 -9.65
C GLU A 92 4.44 3.89 -10.44
N THR A 93 4.42 2.66 -9.93
CA THR A 93 5.01 1.51 -10.63
C THR A 93 3.99 0.91 -11.59
N GLU A 94 4.46 0.14 -12.58
CA GLU A 94 3.59 -0.59 -13.52
C GLU A 94 2.66 -1.63 -12.84
N TYR A 95 2.87 -1.91 -11.54
CA TYR A 95 2.08 -2.84 -10.73
C TYR A 95 1.08 -2.12 -9.84
N GLY A 96 0.85 -0.81 -10.05
CA GLY A 96 -0.12 -0.02 -9.29
C GLY A 96 0.29 0.28 -7.85
N ILE A 97 1.60 0.21 -7.54
CA ILE A 97 2.13 0.69 -6.26
C ILE A 97 2.45 2.17 -6.40
N LYS A 98 1.89 2.97 -5.50
CA LYS A 98 2.16 4.40 -5.41
C LYS A 98 3.18 4.68 -4.33
N LEU A 99 4.29 5.30 -4.70
CA LEU A 99 5.38 5.70 -3.82
C LEU A 99 5.29 7.20 -3.57
N ARG A 100 5.24 7.62 -2.30
CA ARG A 100 5.26 9.04 -1.89
C ARG A 100 6.45 9.34 -1.00
N ALA A 101 7.17 10.40 -1.33
CA ALA A 101 8.28 10.90 -0.52
C ALA A 101 7.80 11.54 0.79
N LYS A 102 8.59 11.39 1.85
CA LYS A 102 8.49 12.17 3.09
C LYS A 102 9.26 13.50 2.91
N PRO A 103 8.76 14.63 3.44
CA PRO A 103 7.52 14.78 4.19
C PRO A 103 6.28 14.74 3.27
N ILE A 104 5.20 14.12 3.75
CA ILE A 104 3.90 14.13 3.08
C ILE A 104 2.96 15.10 3.81
N HIS A 105 2.37 16.05 3.08
CA HIS A 105 1.33 16.91 3.61
C HIS A 105 0.02 16.13 3.79
N MET A 106 -0.80 16.50 4.78
CA MET A 106 -2.02 15.73 5.06
C MET A 106 -3.04 15.80 3.92
N ASP A 107 -3.14 16.94 3.25
CA ASP A 107 -4.03 17.09 2.10
C ASP A 107 -3.59 16.16 0.96
N ASP A 108 -2.28 16.09 0.70
CA ASP A 108 -1.72 15.16 -0.28
C ASP A 108 -2.00 13.70 0.11
N PHE A 109 -1.77 13.33 1.37
CA PHE A 109 -2.04 11.98 1.86
C PHE A 109 -3.50 11.59 1.65
N VAL A 110 -4.43 12.49 1.98
CA VAL A 110 -5.85 12.27 1.80
C VAL A 110 -6.23 12.17 0.33
N SER A 111 -5.73 13.09 -0.51
CA SER A 111 -5.98 13.05 -1.95
C SER A 111 -5.51 11.73 -2.57
N GLU A 112 -4.37 11.21 -2.13
CA GLU A 112 -3.88 9.92 -2.62
C GLU A 112 -4.80 8.75 -2.23
N ILE A 113 -5.32 8.75 -1.01
CA ILE A 113 -6.27 7.72 -0.57
C ILE A 113 -7.60 7.83 -1.31
N ASP A 114 -8.10 9.04 -1.54
CA ASP A 114 -9.34 9.28 -2.27
C ASP A 114 -9.21 8.77 -3.72
N LEU A 115 -8.10 9.06 -4.40
CA LEU A 115 -7.82 8.57 -5.76
C LEU A 115 -7.76 7.04 -5.82
N LEU A 116 -7.03 6.39 -4.90
CA LEU A 116 -6.98 4.93 -4.84
C LEU A 116 -8.37 4.31 -4.58
N ASN A 117 -9.20 4.97 -3.77
CA ASN A 117 -10.55 4.53 -3.52
C ASN A 117 -11.45 4.67 -4.77
N GLU A 118 -11.29 5.74 -5.56
CA GLU A 118 -11.99 5.90 -6.84
C GLU A 118 -11.63 4.80 -7.84
N GLU A 119 -10.36 4.38 -7.88
CA GLU A 119 -9.91 3.26 -8.70
C GLU A 119 -10.56 1.94 -8.26
N VAL A 120 -10.57 1.67 -6.95
CA VAL A 120 -11.22 0.48 -6.37
C VAL A 120 -12.72 0.45 -6.69
N GLU A 121 -13.41 1.59 -6.57
CA GLU A 121 -14.84 1.69 -6.89
C GLU A 121 -15.13 1.59 -8.40
N SER A 122 -14.18 1.97 -9.25
CA SER A 122 -14.29 1.82 -10.70
C SER A 122 -14.13 0.35 -11.12
N ASP A 123 -13.11 -0.34 -10.60
CA ASP A 123 -12.87 -1.76 -10.85
C ASP A 123 -14.08 -2.63 -10.41
N ARG A 124 -14.75 -2.25 -9.31
CA ARG A 124 -16.00 -2.89 -8.84
C ARG A 124 -17.18 -2.76 -9.80
N LYS A 125 -17.31 -1.62 -10.48
CA LYS A 125 -18.48 -1.33 -11.33
C LYS A 125 -18.38 -1.97 -12.71
N GLU A 126 -17.16 -2.20 -13.20
CA GLU A 126 -16.93 -2.73 -14.54
C GLU A 126 -16.89 -4.26 -14.62
N ASP A 127 -17.07 -4.98 -13.50
CA ASP A 127 -16.91 -6.45 -13.41
C ASP A 127 -15.57 -6.91 -14.00
N VAL A 128 -14.56 -6.03 -13.92
CA VAL A 128 -13.23 -6.24 -14.48
C VAL A 128 -12.53 -7.25 -13.60
N LEU A 129 -12.24 -8.42 -14.16
CA LEU A 129 -11.32 -9.38 -13.56
C LEU A 129 -10.05 -8.63 -13.14
N PRO A 130 -9.51 -8.87 -11.93
CA PRO A 130 -8.31 -8.17 -11.47
C PRO A 130 -7.23 -8.23 -12.55
N LYS A 131 -6.57 -7.08 -12.81
CA LYS A 131 -5.68 -6.86 -13.97
C LYS A 131 -4.50 -7.84 -14.09
N THR A 132 -4.36 -8.78 -13.16
CA THR A 132 -3.30 -9.77 -13.10
C THR A 132 -3.85 -11.10 -12.55
N SER A 133 -4.60 -11.82 -13.39
CA SER A 133 -5.13 -13.16 -13.07
C SER A 133 -4.07 -14.28 -13.07
N GLY A 134 -2.79 -13.94 -12.80
CA GLY A 134 -1.68 -14.89 -12.67
C GLY A 134 -1.02 -14.73 -11.31
N ARG A 135 -0.76 -15.85 -10.60
CA ARG A 135 0.09 -15.88 -9.40
C ARG A 135 1.55 -15.64 -9.78
N ASN A 136 1.84 -14.46 -10.31
CA ASN A 136 3.20 -14.05 -10.59
C ASN A 136 3.89 -13.82 -9.24
N ARG A 137 5.11 -14.34 -9.10
CA ARG A 137 5.94 -14.06 -7.93
C ARG A 137 6.65 -12.75 -8.19
N TYR A 138 6.35 -11.72 -7.40
CA TYR A 138 6.97 -10.41 -7.54
C TYR A 138 8.22 -10.30 -6.67
N PHE A 139 9.24 -9.60 -7.17
CA PHE A 139 10.39 -9.14 -6.40
C PHE A 139 10.64 -7.67 -6.73
N VAL A 140 11.17 -6.91 -5.78
CA VAL A 140 11.56 -5.52 -6.03
C VAL A 140 13.05 -5.45 -6.28
N GLN A 141 13.41 -4.74 -7.34
CA GLN A 141 14.76 -4.35 -7.67
C GLN A 141 14.92 -2.83 -7.55
N GLU A 142 16.00 -2.38 -6.93
CA GLU A 142 16.40 -0.98 -6.96
C GLU A 142 17.06 -0.66 -8.32
N ASN A 143 16.69 0.47 -8.94
CA ASN A 143 17.25 0.96 -10.19
C ASN A 143 17.63 2.46 -10.08
N GLU A 144 18.14 3.04 -11.17
CA GLU A 144 18.64 4.43 -11.18
C GLU A 144 17.55 5.48 -10.91
N ILE A 145 16.29 5.15 -11.16
CA ILE A 145 15.12 6.04 -11.00
C ILE A 145 14.30 5.73 -9.74
N GLY A 146 14.70 4.73 -8.95
CA GLY A 146 14.02 4.34 -7.71
C GLY A 146 13.88 2.83 -7.55
N TYR A 147 12.64 2.36 -7.40
CA TYR A 147 12.30 0.95 -7.17
C TYR A 147 11.39 0.45 -8.28
N GLU A 148 11.69 -0.73 -8.80
CA GLU A 148 10.94 -1.42 -9.84
C GLU A 148 10.51 -2.78 -9.30
N LEU A 149 9.21 -3.07 -9.34
CA LEU A 149 8.78 -4.45 -9.15
C LEU A 149 9.09 -5.23 -10.44
N LYS A 150 9.41 -6.51 -10.29
CA LYS A 150 9.62 -7.43 -11.40
C LYS A 150 8.94 -8.75 -11.10
N ILE A 151 8.52 -9.44 -12.14
CA ILE A 151 8.01 -10.79 -12.05
C ILE A 151 9.18 -11.78 -12.12
N TYR A 152 9.17 -12.77 -11.24
CA TYR A 152 10.16 -13.84 -11.23
C TYR A 152 10.06 -14.66 -12.52
N GLY A 153 11.11 -14.63 -13.34
CA GLY A 153 11.21 -15.43 -14.57
C GLY A 153 10.92 -14.68 -15.88
N GLU A 154 10.76 -13.35 -15.83
CA GLU A 154 10.82 -12.45 -17.00
C GLU A 154 12.21 -11.83 -17.18
#